data_AF-A0A2V6ANJ5-F1
#
_entry.id   AF-A0A2V6ANJ5-F1
#
_cell.length_a   1.000
_cell.length_b   1.000
_cell.length_c   1.000
_cell.angle_alpha   90.00
_cell.angle_beta   90.00
_cell.angle_gamma   90.00
#
_symmetry.space_group_name_H-M   'P 1'
#
loop_
_entity.id
_entity.type
_entity.pdbx_description
1 polymer ?
#
loop_
_entity_poly.entity_id
_entity_poly.type
_entity_poly.pdbx_seq_one_letter_code
_entity_poly.pdbx_strand_id
1 'polypeptide(L)'
;MQILQKLADTFGWLASIGLLITTASGQDRILPEPPQASSPITLVAVSNPISGKSEFRYRGSNTPPVIRMEPGTILKVEYKN
;
A
#
# COMPACT_ATOMS: atom_id res chain seq x y z
N MET A 1 8.12 64.13 -1.08
CA MET A 1 8.81 64.89 -0.01
C MET A 1 7.94 64.79 1.22
N GLN A 2 8.48 64.22 2.31
CA GLN A 2 7.86 64.10 3.64
C GLN A 2 6.63 63.17 3.74
N ILE A 3 6.40 62.32 4.75
CA ILE A 3 7.10 62.04 6.01
C ILE A 3 6.68 60.62 6.44
N LEU A 4 7.67 59.90 6.96
CA LEU A 4 7.59 58.66 7.72
C LEU A 4 6.63 58.81 8.92
N GLN A 5 5.58 57.98 8.98
CA GLN A 5 4.88 57.70 10.24
C GLN A 5 5.16 56.26 10.66
N LYS A 6 6.21 56.15 11.46
CA LYS A 6 6.55 55.01 12.30
C LYS A 6 5.40 54.81 13.30
N LEU A 7 4.60 53.75 13.12
CA LEU A 7 3.73 53.26 14.20
C LEU A 7 4.45 52.14 14.95
N ALA A 8 4.58 52.38 16.23
CA ALA A 8 5.21 51.53 17.21
C ALA A 8 4.27 50.41 17.70
N ASP A 9 4.89 49.51 18.47
CA ASP A 9 4.31 48.77 19.59
C ASP A 9 3.56 47.46 19.33
N THR A 10 4.33 46.39 19.56
CA THR A 10 3.99 45.24 20.42
C THR A 10 2.56 44.73 20.39
N PHE A 11 2.34 43.76 19.50
CA PHE A 11 1.39 42.66 19.69
C PHE A 11 2.25 41.40 19.93
N GLY A 12 2.21 40.69 21.06
CA GLY A 12 1.00 40.28 21.75
C GLY A 12 0.69 38.85 21.32
N TRP A 13 1.10 37.89 22.15
CA TRP A 13 0.48 36.57 22.35
C TRP A 13 0.73 35.44 21.33
N LEU A 14 1.47 34.43 21.81
CA LEU A 14 1.45 32.99 21.52
C LEU A 14 0.54 32.53 20.36
N ALA A 15 1.11 32.34 19.17
CA ALA A 15 0.49 31.49 18.16
C ALA A 15 0.77 30.02 18.51
N SER A 16 -0.21 29.42 19.18
CA SER A 16 -0.34 28.01 19.54
C SER A 16 0.16 27.09 18.41
N ILE A 17 1.12 26.22 18.75
CA ILE A 17 1.48 25.07 17.92
C ILE A 17 0.27 24.14 17.91
N GLY A 18 -0.56 24.26 16.87
CA GLY A 18 -1.66 23.34 16.62
C GLY A 18 -1.09 21.97 16.29
N LEU A 19 -1.05 21.09 17.29
CA LEU A 19 -0.77 19.68 17.09
C LEU A 19 -1.95 19.09 16.31
N LEU A 20 -1.83 19.00 14.99
CA LEU A 20 -2.77 18.25 14.16
C LEU A 20 -2.63 16.77 14.49
N ILE A 21 -3.41 16.28 15.45
CA ILE A 21 -3.58 14.85 15.66
C ILE A 21 -4.49 14.36 14.52
N THR A 22 -3.90 14.05 13.37
CA THR A 22 -4.57 13.22 12.37
C THR A 22 -4.79 11.86 13.01
N THR A 23 -6.02 11.59 13.43
CA THR A 23 -6.44 10.23 13.80
C THR A 23 -6.43 9.40 12.53
N ALA A 24 -5.58 8.38 12.45
CA ALA A 24 -5.61 7.43 11.35
C ALA A 24 -6.99 6.75 11.33
N SER A 25 -7.79 7.03 10.30
CA SER A 25 -9.05 6.34 10.07
C SER A 25 -8.73 4.96 9.50
N GLY A 26 -8.50 3.98 10.38
CA GLY A 26 -8.61 2.58 10.01
C GLY A 26 -10.08 2.31 9.74
N GLN A 27 -10.49 2.29 8.47
CA GLN A 27 -11.82 1.78 8.13
C GLN A 27 -11.87 0.35 8.68
N ASP A 28 -12.84 0.02 9.54
CA ASP A 28 -13.13 -1.34 10.04
C ASP A 28 -13.62 -2.27 8.92
N ARG A 29 -12.90 -2.28 7.81
CA ARG A 29 -13.11 -3.16 6.67
C ARG A 29 -12.19 -4.33 6.88
N ILE A 30 -12.77 -5.49 7.17
CA ILE A 30 -12.06 -6.76 7.21
C ILE A 30 -11.28 -6.90 5.90
N LEU A 31 -9.95 -7.00 5.99
CA LEU A 31 -9.10 -7.19 4.83
C LEU A 31 -9.46 -8.56 4.22
N PRO A 32 -9.66 -8.67 2.89
CA PRO A 32 -9.96 -9.96 2.28
C PRO A 32 -8.79 -10.92 2.49
N GLU A 33 -9.10 -12.18 2.81
CA GLU A 33 -8.07 -13.21 2.86
C GLU A 33 -7.46 -13.42 1.47
N PRO A 34 -6.14 -13.62 1.35
CA PRO A 34 -5.52 -14.01 0.10
C PRO A 34 -6.07 -15.36 -0.40
N PRO A 35 -6.06 -15.61 -1.72
CA PRO A 35 -6.46 -16.90 -2.25
C PRO A 35 -5.56 -18.00 -1.70
N GLN A 36 -6.11 -19.19 -1.45
CA GLN A 36 -5.33 -20.33 -1.01
C GLN A 36 -5.06 -21.29 -2.17
N ALA A 37 -3.90 -21.94 -2.16
CA ALA A 37 -3.50 -22.91 -3.16
C ALA A 37 -2.86 -24.15 -2.53
N SER A 38 -3.01 -25.28 -3.22
CA SER A 38 -2.36 -26.55 -2.91
C SER A 38 -1.52 -27.01 -4.09
N SER A 39 -0.52 -27.85 -3.84
CA SER A 39 0.32 -28.48 -4.87
C SER A 39 -0.50 -29.42 -5.78
N PRO A 40 -0.27 -29.48 -7.11
CA PRO A 40 0.62 -28.62 -7.89
C PRO A 40 0.00 -27.24 -8.20
N ILE A 41 0.83 -26.21 -8.27
CA ILE A 41 0.43 -24.83 -8.58
C ILE A 41 1.13 -24.32 -9.84
N THR A 42 0.39 -23.64 -10.71
CA THR A 42 0.93 -22.92 -11.87
C THR A 42 0.80 -21.41 -11.69
N LEU A 43 1.88 -20.68 -11.96
CA LEU A 43 1.93 -19.23 -12.04
C LEU A 43 2.24 -18.82 -13.47
N VAL A 44 1.45 -17.90 -14.03
CA VAL A 44 1.57 -17.49 -15.43
C VAL A 44 2.13 -16.06 -15.50
N ALA A 45 3.19 -15.86 -16.27
CA ALA A 45 3.72 -14.53 -16.54
C ALA A 45 2.74 -13.75 -17.41
N VAL A 46 2.49 -12.50 -17.04
CA VAL A 46 1.66 -11.57 -17.78
C VAL A 46 2.38 -10.23 -17.80
N SER A 47 2.48 -9.63 -18.98
CA SER A 47 2.91 -8.24 -19.10
C SER A 47 1.70 -7.33 -18.96
N ASN A 48 1.73 -6.45 -17.96
CA ASN A 48 0.70 -5.44 -17.77
C ASN A 48 0.84 -4.37 -18.87
N PRO A 49 -0.15 -4.20 -19.77
CA PRO A 49 -0.02 -3.30 -20.91
C PRO A 49 -0.03 -1.81 -20.52
N ILE A 50 -0.49 -1.48 -19.30
CA ILE A 50 -0.58 -0.10 -18.82
C ILE A 50 0.73 0.33 -18.16
N SER A 51 1.31 -0.53 -17.31
CA SER A 51 2.53 -0.20 -16.56
C SER A 51 3.82 -0.70 -17.22
N GLY A 52 3.72 -1.57 -18.23
CA GLY A 52 4.88 -2.25 -18.85
C GLY A 52 5.56 -3.27 -17.93
N LYS A 53 5.03 -3.51 -16.72
CA LYS A 53 5.60 -4.45 -15.76
C LYS A 53 5.19 -5.87 -16.10
N SER A 54 6.14 -6.80 -16.04
CA SER A 54 5.86 -8.24 -16.06
C SER A 54 5.61 -8.75 -14.64
N GLU A 55 4.54 -9.51 -14.47
CA GLU A 55 4.12 -10.08 -13.19
C GLU A 55 3.65 -11.53 -13.36
N PHE A 56 3.81 -12.35 -12.31
CA PHE A 56 3.25 -13.70 -12.28
C PHE A 56 1.88 -13.69 -11.62
N ARG A 57 0.90 -14.32 -12.26
CA ARG A 57 -0.48 -14.40 -11.78
C ARG A 57 -0.86 -15.81 -11.39
N TYR A 58 -1.56 -15.92 -10.27
CA TYR A 58 -2.24 -17.15 -9.88
C TYR A 58 -3.70 -17.07 -10.29
N ARG A 59 -4.16 -18.00 -11.14
CA ARG A 59 -5.54 -18.01 -11.67
C ARG A 59 -5.98 -16.65 -12.25
N GLY A 60 -5.06 -15.95 -12.91
CA GLY A 60 -5.31 -14.63 -13.49
C GLY A 60 -5.38 -13.46 -12.50
N SER A 61 -5.20 -13.71 -11.20
CA SER A 61 -5.15 -12.68 -10.16
C SER A 61 -3.73 -12.21 -9.89
N ASN A 62 -3.60 -10.91 -9.63
CA ASN A 62 -2.38 -10.28 -9.12
C ASN A 62 -2.21 -10.45 -7.61
N THR A 63 -3.25 -10.91 -6.91
CA THR A 63 -3.14 -11.25 -5.49
C THR A 63 -2.41 -12.59 -5.36
N PRO A 64 -1.23 -12.62 -4.71
CA PRO A 64 -0.47 -13.86 -4.56
C PRO A 64 -1.22 -14.85 -3.67
N PRO A 65 -1.16 -16.17 -3.97
CA PRO A 65 -1.82 -17.17 -3.14
C PRO A 65 -0.98 -17.52 -1.91
N VAL A 66 -1.66 -17.88 -0.82
CA VAL A 66 -1.07 -18.58 0.30
C VAL A 66 -1.08 -20.07 0.01
N ILE A 67 0.10 -20.67 -0.08
CA ILE A 67 0.24 -22.10 -0.30
C ILE A 67 0.27 -22.81 1.05
N ARG A 68 -0.69 -23.70 1.30
CA ARG A 68 -0.74 -24.54 2.51
C ARG A 68 -0.35 -25.96 2.17
N MET A 69 0.51 -26.55 2.99
CA MET A 69 1.17 -27.82 2.72
C MET A 69 1.40 -28.58 4.03
N GLU A 70 1.24 -29.91 3.97
CA GLU A 70 1.61 -30.78 5.09
C GLU A 70 3.13 -30.97 5.16
N PRO A 71 3.73 -31.07 6.36
CA PRO A 71 5.15 -31.36 6.51
C PRO A 71 5.55 -32.66 5.78
N GLY A 72 6.71 -32.64 5.12
CA GLY A 72 7.25 -33.79 4.38
C GLY A 72 6.65 -34.00 2.98
N THR A 73 5.70 -33.16 2.55
CA THR A 73 5.13 -33.25 1.20
C THR A 73 5.91 -32.41 0.17
N ILE A 74 5.83 -32.82 -1.10
CA ILE A 74 6.55 -32.15 -2.20
C ILE A 74 5.69 -31.03 -2.79
N LEU A 75 6.18 -29.80 -2.74
CA LEU A 75 5.59 -28.68 -3.46
C LEU A 75 5.99 -28.74 -4.94
N LYS A 76 5.02 -28.84 -5.84
CA LYS A 76 5.23 -28.72 -7.28
C LYS A 76 4.74 -27.35 -7.74
N VAL A 77 5.67 -26.50 -8.18
CA VAL A 77 5.37 -25.19 -8.77
C VAL A 77 5.81 -25.18 -10.22
N GLU A 78 4.90 -24.75 -11.09
CA GLU A 78 5.18 -24.51 -12.50
C GLU A 78 5.11 -23.00 -12.79
N TYR A 79 6.15 -22.45 -13.39
CA TYR A 79 6.15 -21.09 -13.91
C TYR A 79 6.01 -21.15 -15.43
N LYS A 80 4.93 -20.59 -15.96
CA LYS A 80 4.71 -20.45 -17.41
C LYS A 80 5.00 -19.01 -17.81
N ASN A 81 5.88 -18.84 -18.79
CA ASN A 81 6.09 -17.55 -19.45
C ASN A 81 5.28 -17.51 -20.75
#